data_AF-A0A1G9B656-F1
#
_entry.id   AF-A0A1G9B656-F1
#
_cell.length_a   1.000
_cell.length_b   1.000
_cell.length_c   1.000
_cell.angle_alpha   90.00
_cell.angle_beta   90.00
_cell.angle_gamma   90.00
#
_symmetry.space_group_name_H-M   'P 1'
#
loop_
_entity.id
_entity.type
_entity.pdbx_description
1 polymer ?
#
loop_
_entity_poly.entity_id
_entity_poly.type
_entity_poly.pdbx_seq_one_letter_code
_entity_poly.pdbx_strand_id
1 'polypeptide(L)' 'MLNLFKKKKCAMCGQKAAKPTEYINDREEKVIICYKCVPYAERRAFRRR' A
#
# COMPACT_ATOMS: atom_id res chain seq x y z
N MET A 1 7.07 -24.42 10.43
CA MET A 1 5.91 -23.97 9.63
C MET A 1 6.33 -22.74 8.83
N LEU A 2 6.49 -22.86 7.51
CA LEU A 2 7.06 -21.81 6.65
C LEU A 2 6.08 -20.62 6.47
N ASN A 3 6.20 -19.58 7.29
CA ASN A 3 5.56 -18.28 7.07
C ASN A 3 6.32 -17.44 6.01
N LEU A 4 6.77 -18.08 4.92
CA LEU A 4 7.89 -17.56 4.14
C LEU A 4 7.58 -16.37 3.23
N PHE A 5 6.31 -16.01 2.97
CA PHE A 5 6.01 -14.82 2.17
C PHE A 5 4.66 -14.21 2.58
N LYS A 6 4.64 -13.34 3.60
CA LYS A 6 3.54 -12.37 3.75
C LYS A 6 3.59 -11.45 2.53
N LYS A 7 2.93 -11.85 1.44
CA LYS A 7 2.82 -11.07 0.20
C LYS A 7 2.30 -9.69 0.59
N LYS A 8 3.09 -8.63 0.34
CA LYS A 8 2.67 -7.25 0.61
C LYS A 8 1.36 -6.99 -0.14
N LYS A 9 0.26 -6.84 0.60
CA LYS A 9 -1.07 -6.53 0.06
C LYS A 9 -1.23 -5.03 -0.05
N CYS A 10 -1.98 -4.59 -1.05
CA CYS A 10 -2.34 -3.19 -1.17
C CYS A 10 -3.34 -2.82 -0.07
N ALA A 11 -3.08 -1.74 0.67
CA ALA A 11 -3.99 -1.26 1.70
C ALA A 11 -5.31 -0.69 1.15
N MET A 12 -5.37 -0.39 -0.15
CA MET A 12 -6.59 0.13 -0.80
C MET A 12 -7.45 -0.99 -1.39
N CYS A 13 -6.89 -1.84 -2.24
CA CYS A 13 -7.68 -2.87 -2.93
C CYS A 13 -7.58 -4.27 -2.30
N GLY A 14 -6.74 -4.47 -1.27
CA GLY A 14 -6.56 -5.76 -0.59
C GLY A 14 -5.85 -6.85 -1.42
N GLN A 15 -5.67 -6.65 -2.72
CA GLN A 15 -4.97 -7.57 -3.62
C GLN A 15 -3.45 -7.54 -3.42
N LYS A 16 -2.73 -8.48 -4.02
CA LYS A 16 -1.26 -8.46 -4.06
C LYS A 16 -0.79 -7.15 -4.69
N ALA A 17 0.07 -6.40 -4.01
CA ALA A 17 0.55 -5.13 -4.52
C ALA A 17 1.53 -5.36 -5.69
N ALA A 18 1.05 -5.16 -6.92
CA ALA A 18 1.90 -5.05 -8.10
C ALA A 18 2.62 -3.70 -8.08
N LYS A 19 3.95 -3.70 -8.23
CA LYS A 19 4.81 -2.50 -8.10
C LYS A 19 4.45 -1.70 -6.83
N PRO A 20 4.71 -2.27 -5.64
CA PRO A 20 4.31 -1.64 -4.38
C PRO A 20 5.06 -0.34 -4.13
N THR A 21 4.34 0.70 -3.73
CA THR A 21 4.87 1.99 -3.28
C THR A 21 4.48 2.19 -1.81
N GLU A 22 5.40 2.73 -1.01
CA GLU A 22 5.16 3.05 0.39
C GLU A 22 4.50 4.44 0.51
N TYR A 23 3.43 4.50 1.29
CA TYR A 23 2.71 5.72 1.61
C TYR A 23 2.49 5.80 3.12
N ILE A 24 2.26 7.02 3.60
CA ILE A 24 1.83 7.30 4.96
C ILE A 24 0.34 7.65 4.88
N ASN A 25 -0.49 6.89 5.59
CA ASN A 25 -1.92 7.16 5.68
C ASN A 25 -2.24 8.28 6.69
N ASP A 26 -3.52 8.59 6.84
CA ASP A 26 -4.01 9.64 7.76
C ASP A 26 -3.73 9.33 9.24
N ARG A 27 -3.39 8.09 9.57
CA ARG A 27 -3.04 7.61 10.92
C ARG A 27 -1.52 7.61 11.17
N GLU A 28 -0.75 8.20 10.25
CA GLU A 28 0.71 8.16 10.23
C GLU A 28 1.31 6.75 10.12
N GLU A 29 0.52 5.77 9.66
CA GLU A 29 0.98 4.40 9.47
C GLU A 29 1.54 4.21 8.05
N LYS A 30 2.60 3.41 7.95
CA LYS A 30 3.20 3.03 6.67
C LYS A 30 2.36 1.95 6.01
N VAL A 31 1.79 2.27 4.85
CA VAL A 31 0.95 1.38 4.06
C VAL A 31 1.55 1.11 2.69
N ILE A 32 1.31 -0.09 2.17
CA ILE A 32 1.73 -0.48 0.82
C ILE A 32 0.58 -0.24 -0.15
N ILE A 33 0.84 0.54 -1.20
CA ILE A 33 -0.14 0.84 -2.26
C ILE A 33 0.36 0.24 -3.57
N CYS A 34 -0.51 -0.41 -4.34
CA CYS A 34 -0.16 -0.88 -5.68
C CYS A 34 -0.24 0.27 -6.69
N TYR A 35 0.48 0.17 -7.81
CA TYR A 35 0.52 1.24 -8.81
C TYR A 35 -0.87 1.71 -9.30
N LYS A 36 -1.86 0.80 -9.35
CA LYS A 36 -3.25 1.14 -9.76
C LYS A 36 -3.97 2.01 -8.73
N CYS A 37 -3.63 1.86 -7.45
CA CYS A 37 -4.26 2.56 -6.34
C CYS A 37 -3.51 3.82 -5.91
N VAL A 38 -2.32 4.08 -6.46
CA VAL A 38 -1.56 5.35 -6.30
C VAL A 38 -2.44 6.59 -6.52
N PRO A 39 -3.16 6.74 -7.66
CA PRO A 39 -3.99 7.94 -7.87
C PRO A 39 -5.17 8.03 -6.90
N TYR A 40 -5.59 6.92 -6.30
CA TYR A 40 -6.61 6.95 -5.23
C TYR A 40 -5.99 7.38 -3.89
N ALA A 41 -4.79 6.89 -3.57
CA ALA A 41 -4.05 7.29 -2.37
C ALA A 41 -3.71 8.79 -2.38
N GLU A 42 -3.32 9.33 -3.52
CA GLU A 42 -3.03 10.77 -3.68
C GLU A 42 -4.28 11.63 -3.50
N ARG A 43 -5.43 11.20 -4.05
CA ARG A 43 -6.72 11.87 -3.81
C ARG A 43 -7.15 11.84 -2.35
N ARG A 44 -6.73 10.83 -1.58
CA ARG A 44 -6.93 10.75 -0.13
C ARG A 44 -5.84 11.49 0.66
N ALA A 45 -4.97 12.26 -0.01
CA ALA A 45 -3.87 12.99 0.60
C ALA A 45 -2.86 12.11 1.37
N PHE A 46 -2.73 10.83 1.01
CA PHE A 46 -1.69 9.99 1.59
C PHE A 46 -0.32 10.54 1.16
N ARG A 47 0.60 10.69 2.11
CA ARG A 47 1.94 11.24 1.83
C ARG A 47 2.83 10.15 1.24
N ARG A 48 3.44 10.41 0.08
CA ARG A 48 4.52 9.55 -0.43
C ARG A 48 5.72 9.65 0.52
N ARG A 49 6.32 8.51 0.84
CA ARG A 49 7.55 8.44 1.63
C ARG A 49 8.77 8.26 0.74
#